data_AF-A0A9E5KBK5-F1
#
_entry.id   AF-A0A9E5KBK5-F1
#
_cell.length_a   1.000
_cell.length_b   1.000
_cell.length_c   1.000
_cell.angle_alpha   90.00
_cell.angle_beta   90.00
_cell.angle_gamma   90.00
#
_symmetry.space_group_name_H-M   'P 1'
#
loop_
_entity.id
_entity.type
_entity.pdbx_description
1 polymer ?
#
loop_
_entity_poly.entity_id
_entity_poly.type
_entity_poly.pdbx_seq_one_letter_code
_entity_poly.pdbx_strand_id
1 'polypeptide(L)'
;MACVRCHAQPTVNDIPPVTRVPGRAYSFDFVWLSEYAIWKTHDKHAQAYAVLKGKRGQDIGKILGQDVTVAATGCLNCHGQHALSERSAGSLDMSEGIGCASCHGPSSSWVGPHANVAWREKSPRDKAEIGMRNLRDPEVRATLCASCHIGNAQEGKVVTHSMFAAGHPPLPPIEIATFSRNEPPHYREGLDVPFLKSASPEVQKRYHAEPFQMTRLALVGALVSLRETARLTAERTSFDIKDAKQELVRWPELAVRDADEPTDPAARRKARWPELALATSDCYACHHDLQYPGYRQTRGYGYHLPGKSRHRVFPGRVMVRMWATTLAGAAAQLAGKDHLDAIDGALVKLAAATTTQQFGDPEGLKQASLQLEKACDAAIKSAKAAPLDKTKVQAILKMALDGFTEPGIGRPDQPVPDFEAARQLASLADVIASDMKADRENAEGSRATLAKLTDLVDLHPYANRQARLDLILGVIKTNIEKEEGPSNSSTNGFTDFLKTGGTYDAAKKLVSNPGFLRSFDSISSRKMNSWILEKQTADQLQRLDDDEERKLMSRLNAYDPAVFLKLARELAEQVGR
;
A
#
# COMPACT_ATOMS: atom_id res chain seq x y z
N MET A 1 -3.79 23.75 0.36
CA MET A 1 -4.01 24.82 -0.65
C MET A 1 -2.83 25.07 -1.60
N ALA A 2 -1.57 25.05 -1.17
CA ALA A 2 -0.47 25.51 -2.03
C ALA A 2 -0.27 24.70 -3.34
N CYS A 3 -0.55 23.39 -3.35
CA CYS A 3 -0.40 22.55 -4.54
C CYS A 3 -1.52 22.74 -5.59
N VAL A 4 -2.75 23.04 -5.15
CA VAL A 4 -3.96 23.10 -6.01
C VAL A 4 -3.78 24.12 -7.14
N ARG A 5 -3.21 25.28 -6.80
CA ARG A 5 -2.96 26.38 -7.74
C ARG A 5 -2.14 25.95 -8.96
N CYS A 6 -1.24 24.98 -8.82
CA CYS A 6 -0.40 24.51 -9.94
C CYS A 6 -0.88 23.18 -10.53
N HIS A 7 -1.49 22.32 -9.70
CA HIS A 7 -1.86 20.94 -10.07
C HIS A 7 -3.35 20.76 -10.41
N ALA A 8 -4.11 21.85 -10.46
CA ALA A 8 -5.49 21.89 -10.95
C ALA A 8 -5.77 23.06 -11.93
N GLN A 9 -4.82 24.01 -12.09
CA GLN A 9 -4.98 25.18 -12.94
C GLN A 9 -3.83 25.30 -13.96
N PRO A 10 -3.69 24.36 -14.92
CA PRO A 10 -2.65 24.47 -15.93
C PRO A 10 -2.84 25.73 -16.78
N THR A 11 -1.73 26.41 -17.07
CA THR A 11 -1.67 27.58 -17.95
C THR A 11 -1.06 27.21 -19.30
N VAL A 12 -1.21 28.09 -20.31
CA VAL A 12 -0.57 27.89 -21.63
C VAL A 12 0.95 27.78 -21.53
N ASN A 13 1.57 28.39 -20.51
CA ASN A 13 3.01 28.33 -20.30
C ASN A 13 3.50 27.00 -19.75
N ASP A 14 2.60 26.20 -19.18
CA ASP A 14 2.90 24.89 -18.61
C ASP A 14 2.92 23.77 -19.64
N ILE A 15 2.35 24.01 -20.82
CA ILE A 15 2.12 23.01 -21.87
C ILE A 15 3.03 23.31 -23.07
N PRO A 16 3.73 22.31 -23.63
CA PRO A 16 4.55 22.53 -24.82
C PRO A 16 3.67 22.87 -26.04
N PRO A 17 3.97 23.96 -26.76
CA PRO A 17 3.31 24.29 -28.03
C PRO A 17 3.61 23.23 -29.09
N VAL A 18 2.93 23.30 -30.25
CA VAL A 18 3.15 22.38 -31.38
C VAL A 18 4.62 22.39 -31.80
N THR A 19 5.20 23.58 -31.95
CA THR A 19 6.63 23.77 -32.18
C THR A 19 7.30 24.16 -30.87
N ARG A 20 8.02 23.21 -30.24
CA ARG A 20 8.73 23.48 -28.99
C ARG A 20 9.78 24.58 -29.17
N VAL A 21 9.84 25.49 -28.21
CA VAL A 21 10.97 26.41 -28.08
C VAL A 21 12.23 25.61 -27.70
N PRO A 22 13.32 25.67 -28.50
CA PRO A 22 14.56 24.96 -28.19
C PRO A 22 15.09 25.29 -26.79
N GLY A 23 15.50 24.28 -26.03
CA GLY A 23 16.06 24.43 -24.68
C GLY A 23 15.05 24.77 -23.57
N ARG A 24 13.77 25.01 -23.88
CA ARG A 24 12.73 25.28 -22.86
C ARG A 24 12.09 23.98 -22.38
N ALA A 25 12.13 23.76 -21.07
CA ALA A 25 11.33 22.73 -20.40
C ALA A 25 9.96 23.27 -19.99
N TYR A 26 8.94 22.40 -20.01
CA TYR A 26 7.58 22.72 -19.63
C TYR A 26 7.16 21.90 -18.41
N SER A 27 6.28 22.42 -17.55
CA SER A 27 5.76 21.69 -16.39
C SER A 27 5.20 20.31 -16.78
N PHE A 28 4.51 20.25 -17.92
CA PHE A 28 3.93 19.03 -18.49
C PHE A 28 4.97 17.96 -18.93
N ASP A 29 6.25 18.33 -19.07
CA ASP A 29 7.34 17.38 -19.32
C ASP A 29 7.71 16.57 -18.06
N PHE A 30 7.20 16.97 -16.89
CA PHE A 30 7.51 16.36 -15.61
C PHE A 30 6.28 15.75 -14.92
N VAL A 31 5.15 16.43 -15.03
CA VAL A 31 3.91 16.13 -14.31
C VAL A 31 2.71 16.16 -15.28
N TRP A 32 1.53 15.75 -14.83
CA TRP A 32 0.29 15.77 -15.61
C TRP A 32 -0.52 17.04 -15.44
N LEU A 33 -0.32 17.81 -14.36
CA LEU A 33 -1.09 19.03 -14.03
C LEU A 33 -2.59 18.75 -13.80
N SER A 34 -2.93 17.50 -13.50
CA SER A 34 -4.26 17.01 -13.16
C SER A 34 -4.28 16.28 -11.83
N GLU A 35 -3.16 16.29 -11.09
CA GLU A 35 -2.94 15.43 -9.93
C GLU A 35 -3.94 15.68 -8.82
N TYR A 36 -4.29 16.95 -8.58
CA TYR A 36 -5.25 17.28 -7.54
C TYR A 36 -6.66 16.80 -7.88
N ALA A 37 -7.09 16.94 -9.15
CA ALA A 37 -8.39 16.46 -9.60
C ALA A 37 -8.47 14.92 -9.53
N ILE A 38 -7.39 14.24 -9.92
CA ILE A 38 -7.28 12.77 -9.80
C ILE A 38 -7.38 12.35 -8.33
N TRP A 39 -6.56 12.92 -7.46
CA TRP A 39 -6.59 12.62 -6.03
C TRP A 39 -7.99 12.87 -5.44
N LYS A 40 -8.58 14.03 -5.69
CA LYS A 40 -9.87 14.43 -5.10
C LYS A 40 -11.04 13.53 -5.50
N THR A 41 -11.05 13.06 -6.75
CA THR A 41 -12.20 12.32 -7.31
C THR A 41 -12.05 10.81 -7.25
N HIS A 42 -10.82 10.34 -7.30
CA HIS A 42 -10.51 9.01 -7.79
C HIS A 42 -9.68 8.21 -6.78
N ASP A 43 -9.01 8.89 -5.85
CA ASP A 43 -8.22 8.29 -4.78
C ASP A 43 -9.07 8.14 -3.49
N LYS A 44 -9.11 6.93 -2.91
CA LYS A 44 -9.82 6.68 -1.64
C LYS A 44 -9.16 7.42 -0.47
N HIS A 45 -7.87 7.78 -0.57
CA HIS A 45 -7.16 8.57 0.44
C HIS A 45 -7.78 9.95 0.69
N ALA A 46 -8.29 10.62 -0.36
CA ALA A 46 -8.99 11.90 -0.23
C ALA A 46 -10.30 11.80 0.58
N GLN A 47 -10.84 10.58 0.71
CA GLN A 47 -12.11 10.30 1.39
C GLN A 47 -11.90 9.64 2.77
N ALA A 48 -10.65 9.42 3.18
CA ALA A 48 -10.31 8.69 4.40
C ALA A 48 -10.92 9.34 5.66
N TYR A 49 -11.03 10.67 5.72
CA TYR A 49 -11.71 11.33 6.84
C TYR A 49 -13.23 11.15 6.78
N ALA A 50 -13.82 11.16 5.57
CA ALA A 50 -15.27 11.03 5.41
C ALA A 50 -15.77 9.67 5.90
N VAL A 51 -15.00 8.58 5.70
CA VAL A 51 -15.44 7.25 6.16
C VAL A 51 -15.62 7.15 7.67
N LEU A 52 -14.88 7.96 8.46
CA LEU A 52 -15.06 8.04 9.91
C LEU A 52 -16.42 8.64 10.30
N LYS A 53 -16.98 9.51 9.46
CA LYS A 53 -18.29 10.13 9.65
C LYS A 53 -19.45 9.29 9.11
N GLY A 54 -19.16 8.30 8.27
CA GLY A 54 -20.15 7.36 7.76
C GLY A 54 -20.69 6.43 8.83
N LYS A 55 -21.74 5.66 8.49
CA LYS A 55 -22.43 4.74 9.42
C LYS A 55 -21.47 3.76 10.12
N ARG A 56 -20.54 3.14 9.38
CA ARG A 56 -19.55 2.21 9.94
C ARG A 56 -18.64 2.89 10.98
N GLY A 57 -18.12 4.09 10.67
CA GLY A 57 -17.28 4.85 11.60
C GLY A 57 -18.03 5.27 12.87
N GLN A 58 -19.30 5.66 12.74
CA GLN A 58 -20.18 5.98 13.88
C GLN A 58 -20.46 4.74 14.75
N ASP A 59 -20.70 3.58 14.14
CA ASP A 59 -20.91 2.33 14.86
C ASP A 59 -19.66 1.90 15.64
N ILE A 60 -18.48 1.98 15.00
CA ILE A 60 -17.18 1.73 15.65
C ILE A 60 -17.02 2.66 16.85
N GLY A 61 -17.22 3.97 16.68
CA GLY A 61 -17.12 4.94 17.77
C GLY A 61 -18.08 4.66 18.93
N LYS A 62 -19.31 4.24 18.62
CA LYS A 62 -20.31 3.84 19.64
C LYS A 62 -19.86 2.59 20.40
N ILE A 63 -19.34 1.57 19.73
CA ILE A 63 -18.88 0.32 20.37
C ILE A 63 -17.64 0.58 21.23
N LEU A 64 -16.71 1.41 20.74
CA LEU A 64 -15.50 1.77 21.48
C LEU A 64 -15.72 2.81 22.59
N GLY A 65 -16.86 3.52 22.59
CA GLY A 65 -17.12 4.63 23.50
C GLY A 65 -16.26 5.86 23.22
N GLN A 66 -15.92 6.11 21.96
CA GLN A 66 -14.95 7.14 21.52
C GLN A 66 -15.47 7.94 20.32
N ASP A 67 -15.05 9.20 20.20
CA ASP A 67 -15.25 9.98 18.98
C ASP A 67 -14.12 9.69 17.97
N VAL A 68 -14.41 8.90 16.95
CA VAL A 68 -13.43 8.50 15.91
C VAL A 68 -12.90 9.68 15.08
N THR A 69 -13.44 10.89 15.26
CA THR A 69 -13.03 12.08 14.52
C THR A 69 -12.11 13.02 15.30
N VAL A 70 -11.75 12.69 16.55
CA VAL A 70 -10.79 13.46 17.33
C VAL A 70 -9.40 12.84 17.33
N ALA A 71 -8.36 13.67 17.41
CA ALA A 71 -6.96 13.25 17.36
C ALA A 71 -6.59 12.21 18.44
N ALA A 72 -7.12 12.38 19.66
CA ALA A 72 -6.79 11.56 20.82
C ALA A 72 -7.17 10.07 20.68
N THR A 73 -8.05 9.71 19.74
CA THR A 73 -8.48 8.31 19.52
C THR A 73 -7.57 7.57 18.53
N GLY A 74 -6.60 8.26 17.91
CA GLY A 74 -5.62 7.67 17.00
C GLY A 74 -6.15 7.39 15.58
N CYS A 75 -7.47 7.39 15.35
CA CYS A 75 -8.05 7.14 14.01
C CYS A 75 -7.51 8.10 12.93
N LEU A 76 -7.30 9.37 13.31
CA LEU A 76 -6.77 10.41 12.41
C LEU A 76 -5.29 10.24 12.03
N ASN A 77 -4.55 9.29 12.62
CA ASN A 77 -3.18 8.97 12.21
C ASN A 77 -3.14 8.23 10.85
N CYS A 78 -4.21 7.50 10.52
CA CYS A 78 -4.38 6.79 9.25
C CYS A 78 -5.48 7.40 8.37
N HIS A 79 -6.48 8.08 8.95
CA HIS A 79 -7.62 8.67 8.23
C HIS A 79 -7.54 10.19 8.07
N GLY A 80 -6.44 10.80 8.51
CA GLY A 80 -6.19 12.22 8.42
C GLY A 80 -4.68 12.49 8.38
N GLN A 81 -4.28 13.73 8.67
CA GLN A 81 -2.87 14.14 8.65
C GLN A 81 -2.32 14.35 10.06
N HIS A 82 -2.89 13.69 11.08
CA HIS A 82 -2.57 14.01 12.48
C HIS A 82 -1.12 13.70 12.84
N ALA A 83 -0.62 12.49 12.55
CA ALA A 83 0.78 12.11 12.78
C ALA A 83 1.79 13.06 12.10
N LEU A 84 1.41 13.69 10.98
CA LEU A 84 2.23 14.69 10.31
C LEU A 84 2.13 16.07 10.96
N SER A 85 0.93 16.44 11.43
CA SER A 85 0.67 17.73 12.06
C SER A 85 1.49 17.96 13.33
N GLU A 86 1.73 16.90 14.12
CA GLU A 86 2.58 16.99 15.31
C GLU A 86 4.04 17.32 14.98
N ARG A 87 4.46 17.06 13.74
CA ARG A 87 5.82 17.29 13.23
C ARG A 87 5.90 18.52 12.32
N SER A 88 4.79 19.21 12.08
CA SER A 88 4.69 20.33 11.14
C SER A 88 4.51 21.65 11.87
N ALA A 89 5.13 22.72 11.36
CA ALA A 89 5.03 24.07 11.96
C ALA A 89 3.67 24.77 11.74
N GLY A 90 2.64 24.08 11.23
CA GLY A 90 1.33 24.66 10.92
C GLY A 90 0.18 23.67 11.06
N SER A 91 -1.04 24.19 11.22
CA SER A 91 -2.25 23.38 11.35
C SER A 91 -2.64 22.75 10.01
N LEU A 92 -2.64 21.43 9.93
CA LEU A 92 -3.16 20.68 8.79
C LEU A 92 -4.67 20.48 8.94
N ASP A 93 -5.41 20.54 7.83
CA ASP A 93 -6.86 20.31 7.83
C ASP A 93 -7.14 18.80 7.87
N MET A 94 -7.56 18.29 9.02
CA MET A 94 -7.88 16.86 9.18
C MET A 94 -8.98 16.37 8.23
N SER A 95 -9.86 17.28 7.80
CA SER A 95 -10.92 16.94 6.84
C SER A 95 -10.41 16.70 5.41
N GLU A 96 -9.13 16.99 5.14
CA GLU A 96 -8.48 16.64 3.88
C GLU A 96 -8.25 15.13 3.72
N GLY A 97 -8.40 14.34 4.79
CA GLY A 97 -8.04 12.93 4.77
C GLY A 97 -6.53 12.75 4.59
N ILE A 98 -6.13 11.77 3.80
CA ILE A 98 -4.73 11.57 3.43
C ILE A 98 -4.43 12.43 2.19
N GLY A 99 -3.86 13.61 2.44
CA GLY A 99 -3.54 14.62 1.43
C GLY A 99 -2.11 14.52 0.89
N CYS A 100 -1.75 15.45 0.01
CA CYS A 100 -0.46 15.45 -0.69
C CYS A 100 0.74 15.45 0.27
N ALA A 101 0.64 16.16 1.40
CA ALA A 101 1.70 16.27 2.39
C ALA A 101 1.96 14.95 3.14
N SER A 102 0.94 14.11 3.32
CA SER A 102 1.11 12.78 3.91
C SER A 102 2.10 11.95 3.09
N CYS A 103 2.04 12.04 1.76
CA CYS A 103 2.91 11.29 0.86
C CYS A 103 4.22 12.03 0.51
N HIS A 104 4.14 13.30 0.11
CA HIS A 104 5.29 14.08 -0.36
C HIS A 104 6.06 14.80 0.74
N GLY A 105 5.54 14.82 1.97
CA GLY A 105 6.09 15.58 3.09
C GLY A 105 5.54 17.02 3.17
N PRO A 106 5.75 17.73 4.30
CA PRO A 106 5.29 19.10 4.47
C PRO A 106 5.91 20.02 3.42
N SER A 107 5.09 20.77 2.69
CA SER A 107 5.53 21.49 1.48
C SER A 107 6.07 22.90 1.70
N SER A 108 5.97 23.44 2.92
CA SER A 108 6.33 24.83 3.24
C SER A 108 7.72 25.23 2.72
N SER A 109 8.72 24.37 2.87
CA SER A 109 10.11 24.65 2.49
C SER A 109 10.45 24.31 1.03
N TRP A 110 9.66 23.48 0.34
CA TRP A 110 9.95 23.05 -1.04
C TRP A 110 8.92 23.51 -2.08
N VAL A 111 7.78 24.07 -1.67
CA VAL A 111 6.72 24.50 -2.60
C VAL A 111 7.17 25.60 -3.57
N GLY A 112 8.06 26.52 -3.16
CA GLY A 112 8.65 27.50 -4.06
C GLY A 112 9.70 26.89 -4.99
N PRO A 113 10.78 26.31 -4.44
CA PRO A 113 11.86 25.74 -5.24
C PRO A 113 11.42 24.65 -6.24
N HIS A 114 10.41 23.83 -5.92
CA HIS A 114 9.99 22.73 -6.80
C HIS A 114 9.40 23.18 -8.14
N ALA A 115 8.86 24.39 -8.21
CA ALA A 115 8.30 24.95 -9.43
C ALA A 115 9.38 25.35 -10.45
N ASN A 116 10.63 25.52 -10.00
CA ASN A 116 11.74 25.87 -10.87
C ASN A 116 12.30 24.63 -11.58
N VAL A 117 12.63 24.75 -12.88
CA VAL A 117 13.25 23.67 -13.66
C VAL A 117 14.55 23.15 -13.03
N ALA A 118 15.35 24.02 -12.40
CA ALA A 118 16.57 23.65 -11.68
C ALA A 118 16.32 22.65 -10.53
N TRP A 119 15.08 22.54 -10.04
CA TRP A 119 14.68 21.47 -9.11
C TRP A 119 14.97 20.08 -9.65
N ARG A 120 14.88 19.89 -10.97
CA ARG A 120 15.06 18.58 -11.60
C ARG A 120 16.50 18.10 -11.52
N GLU A 121 17.44 19.03 -11.38
CA GLU A 121 18.86 18.73 -11.21
C GLU A 121 19.29 18.55 -9.75
N LYS A 122 18.45 18.91 -8.77
CA LYS A 122 18.77 18.71 -7.34
C LYS A 122 18.82 17.23 -6.98
N SER A 123 19.75 16.87 -6.10
CA SER A 123 19.88 15.50 -5.62
C SER A 123 18.64 15.12 -4.77
N PRO A 124 18.27 13.82 -4.68
CA PRO A 124 17.22 13.40 -3.77
C PRO A 124 17.47 13.81 -2.31
N ARG A 125 18.75 13.83 -1.89
CA ARG A 125 19.16 14.28 -0.56
C ARG A 125 18.84 15.76 -0.33
N ASP A 126 19.22 16.64 -1.26
CA ASP A 126 18.97 18.08 -1.14
C ASP A 126 17.47 18.38 -1.03
N LYS A 127 16.64 17.59 -1.71
CA LYS A 127 15.17 17.69 -1.67
C LYS A 127 14.62 17.21 -0.33
N ALA A 128 15.17 16.11 0.20
CA ALA A 128 14.79 15.55 1.49
C ALA A 128 15.19 16.44 2.68
N GLU A 129 16.35 17.11 2.61
CA GLU A 129 16.83 18.04 3.65
C GLU A 129 15.87 19.21 3.88
N ILE A 130 15.10 19.60 2.86
CA ILE A 130 14.05 20.63 2.98
C ILE A 130 12.63 20.03 3.03
N GLY A 131 12.51 18.73 3.34
CA GLY A 131 11.24 18.09 3.69
C GLY A 131 10.49 17.35 2.57
N MET A 132 11.01 17.28 1.33
CA MET A 132 10.35 16.49 0.27
C MET A 132 10.75 15.01 0.35
N ARG A 133 9.76 14.13 0.49
CA ARG A 133 9.96 12.69 0.50
C ARG A 133 10.25 12.14 -0.90
N ASN A 134 11.30 11.34 -1.04
CA ASN A 134 11.66 10.71 -2.31
C ASN A 134 10.83 9.45 -2.59
N LEU A 135 9.59 9.61 -3.05
CA LEU A 135 8.70 8.49 -3.42
C LEU A 135 9.14 7.70 -4.66
N ARG A 136 10.24 8.10 -5.33
CA ARG A 136 10.85 7.30 -6.40
C ARG A 136 11.77 6.21 -5.87
N ASP A 137 12.30 6.38 -4.67
CA ASP A 137 13.06 5.33 -4.01
C ASP A 137 12.08 4.24 -3.54
N PRO A 138 12.22 2.99 -4.00
CA PRO A 138 11.27 1.93 -3.70
C PRO A 138 11.18 1.61 -2.21
N GLU A 139 12.28 1.77 -1.46
CA GLU A 139 12.27 1.58 -0.01
C GLU A 139 11.50 2.70 0.68
N VAL A 140 11.74 3.96 0.32
CA VAL A 140 11.06 5.11 0.92
C VAL A 140 9.56 5.05 0.64
N ARG A 141 9.17 4.72 -0.60
CA ARG A 141 7.77 4.56 -0.99
C ARG A 141 7.09 3.42 -0.22
N ALA A 142 7.69 2.23 -0.21
CA ALA A 142 7.12 1.09 0.49
C ALA A 142 7.01 1.33 2.00
N THR A 143 8.02 1.98 2.62
CA THR A 143 8.01 2.30 4.06
C THR A 143 6.86 3.23 4.41
N LEU A 144 6.58 4.23 3.56
CA LEU A 144 5.47 5.13 3.74
C LEU A 144 4.12 4.38 3.72
N CYS A 145 3.88 3.56 2.70
CA CYS A 145 2.62 2.83 2.56
C CYS A 145 2.43 1.82 3.70
N ALA A 146 3.49 1.09 4.05
CA ALA A 146 3.50 0.16 5.17
C ALA A 146 3.18 0.84 6.51
N SER A 147 3.55 2.12 6.70
CA SER A 147 3.28 2.83 7.95
C SER A 147 1.80 2.87 8.35
N CYS A 148 0.88 2.83 7.37
CA CYS A 148 -0.57 2.75 7.62
C CYS A 148 -1.13 1.35 7.34
N HIS A 149 -0.68 0.69 6.28
CA HIS A 149 -1.27 -0.59 5.82
C HIS A 149 -0.72 -1.84 6.54
N ILE A 150 0.39 -1.70 7.25
CA ILE A 150 0.89 -2.69 8.21
C ILE A 150 0.78 -2.11 9.62
N GLY A 151 1.23 -0.86 9.77
CA GLY A 151 1.19 -0.09 11.01
C GLY A 151 2.56 0.47 11.39
N ASN A 152 2.55 1.48 12.25
CA ASN A 152 3.75 2.08 12.82
C ASN A 152 3.39 2.55 14.24
N ALA A 153 3.91 1.85 15.26
CA ALA A 153 3.53 2.13 16.63
C ALA A 153 4.14 3.46 17.11
N GLN A 154 5.27 3.91 16.57
CA GLN A 154 5.86 5.21 16.90
C GLN A 154 5.06 6.41 16.38
N GLU A 155 4.23 6.21 15.35
CA GLU A 155 3.35 7.22 14.77
C GLU A 155 1.89 7.08 15.24
N GLY A 156 1.61 6.18 16.19
CA GLY A 156 0.24 5.90 16.64
C GLY A 156 -0.66 5.36 15.52
N LYS A 157 -0.05 4.74 14.50
CA LYS A 157 -0.74 4.10 13.36
C LYS A 157 -0.88 2.61 13.65
N VAL A 158 -1.76 2.28 14.59
CA VAL A 158 -1.98 0.90 15.02
C VAL A 158 -3.47 0.61 14.98
N VAL A 159 -3.84 -0.53 14.38
CA VAL A 159 -5.20 -1.05 14.46
C VAL A 159 -5.19 -2.13 15.54
N THR A 160 -6.00 -1.93 16.58
CA THR A 160 -6.05 -2.82 17.75
C THR A 160 -7.02 -3.97 17.51
N HIS A 161 -6.95 -5.02 18.33
CA HIS A 161 -7.95 -6.10 18.26
C HIS A 161 -9.36 -5.59 18.63
N SER A 162 -9.48 -4.69 19.61
CA SER A 162 -10.74 -3.98 19.88
C SER A 162 -11.31 -3.18 18.70
N MET A 163 -10.46 -2.55 17.87
CA MET A 163 -10.92 -1.86 16.65
C MET A 163 -11.50 -2.85 15.62
N PHE A 164 -10.86 -4.00 15.42
CA PHE A 164 -11.40 -5.06 14.56
C PHE A 164 -12.74 -5.59 15.11
N ALA A 165 -12.81 -5.86 16.42
CA ALA A 165 -14.04 -6.30 17.08
C ALA A 165 -15.19 -5.28 16.97
N ALA A 166 -14.87 -3.98 16.94
CA ALA A 166 -15.83 -2.91 16.72
C ALA A 166 -16.28 -2.74 15.26
N GLY A 167 -15.70 -3.48 14.32
CA GLY A 167 -16.07 -3.46 12.90
C GLY A 167 -15.11 -2.71 11.97
N HIS A 168 -13.88 -2.41 12.42
CA HIS A 168 -12.83 -1.95 11.50
C HIS A 168 -12.53 -3.06 10.47
N PRO A 169 -12.52 -2.77 9.16
CA PRO A 169 -12.17 -3.79 8.15
C PRO A 169 -10.74 -4.31 8.34
N PRO A 170 -10.46 -5.58 8.05
CA PRO A 170 -9.08 -6.09 8.09
C PRO A 170 -8.21 -5.31 7.11
N LEU A 171 -7.00 -4.91 7.53
CA LEU A 171 -6.05 -4.29 6.61
C LEU A 171 -5.61 -5.35 5.59
N PRO A 172 -5.93 -5.23 4.28
CA PRO A 172 -5.54 -6.22 3.31
C PRO A 172 -4.01 -6.20 3.12
N PRO A 173 -3.38 -7.33 2.79
CA PRO A 173 -1.99 -7.33 2.31
C PRO A 173 -1.86 -6.48 1.05
N ILE A 174 -0.79 -5.67 0.97
CA ILE A 174 -0.55 -4.77 -0.16
C ILE A 174 0.82 -5.02 -0.79
N GLU A 175 0.87 -5.81 -1.86
CA GLU A 175 2.04 -5.77 -2.73
C GLU A 175 2.10 -4.38 -3.37
N ILE A 176 3.14 -3.61 -3.04
CA ILE A 176 3.18 -2.17 -3.26
C ILE A 176 3.08 -1.77 -4.73
N ALA A 177 3.64 -2.53 -5.67
CA ALA A 177 3.64 -2.16 -7.08
C ALA A 177 2.25 -2.32 -7.69
N THR A 178 1.60 -3.47 -7.51
CA THR A 178 0.21 -3.69 -7.94
C THR A 178 -0.74 -2.79 -7.16
N PHE A 179 -0.56 -2.63 -5.84
CA PHE A 179 -1.43 -1.78 -5.03
C PHE A 179 -1.37 -0.31 -5.43
N SER A 180 -0.18 0.19 -5.77
CA SER A 180 0.03 1.54 -6.29
C SER A 180 -0.68 1.81 -7.62
N ARG A 181 -1.02 0.77 -8.40
CA ARG A 181 -1.83 0.92 -9.63
C ARG A 181 -3.31 1.13 -9.32
N ASN A 182 -3.76 0.71 -8.13
CA ASN A 182 -5.12 0.92 -7.68
C ASN A 182 -5.35 2.35 -7.18
N GLU A 183 -4.31 3.01 -6.67
CA GLU A 183 -4.25 4.46 -6.66
C GLU A 183 -4.23 4.92 -8.13
N PRO A 184 -5.19 5.73 -8.59
CA PRO A 184 -5.09 6.31 -9.92
C PRO A 184 -3.73 6.98 -10.05
N PRO A 185 -2.91 6.64 -11.07
CA PRO A 185 -1.65 7.32 -11.25
C PRO A 185 -1.96 8.80 -11.37
N HIS A 186 -1.37 9.59 -10.49
CA HIS A 186 -1.31 11.05 -10.61
C HIS A 186 0.16 11.45 -10.72
N TYR A 187 0.95 10.56 -11.30
CA TYR A 187 2.38 10.69 -11.49
C TYR A 187 2.76 9.86 -12.72
N ARG A 188 3.95 10.17 -13.26
CA ARG A 188 4.58 9.39 -14.33
C ARG A 188 5.67 8.51 -13.72
N GLU A 189 5.73 7.26 -14.16
CA GLU A 189 6.79 6.32 -13.78
C GLU A 189 8.04 6.54 -14.64
N GLY A 190 9.19 6.10 -14.14
CA GLY A 190 10.54 6.48 -14.54
C GLY A 190 10.71 7.00 -15.96
N LEU A 191 10.85 6.09 -16.92
CA LEU A 191 11.09 6.45 -18.32
C LEU A 191 9.83 6.95 -19.05
N ASP A 192 8.65 6.94 -18.43
CA ASP A 192 7.44 7.57 -18.97
C ASP A 192 7.38 9.08 -18.70
N VAL A 193 8.26 9.59 -17.84
CA VAL A 193 8.52 11.02 -17.70
C VAL A 193 9.25 11.53 -18.94
N PRO A 194 8.66 12.43 -19.76
CA PRO A 194 9.29 12.94 -20.98
C PRO A 194 10.72 13.46 -20.77
N PHE A 195 10.95 14.23 -19.70
CA PHE A 195 12.28 14.74 -19.36
C PHE A 195 13.33 13.64 -19.15
N LEU A 196 12.97 12.53 -18.52
CA LEU A 196 13.95 11.49 -18.15
C LEU A 196 14.40 10.66 -19.36
N LYS A 197 13.63 10.62 -20.44
CA LYS A 197 14.00 9.91 -21.68
C LYS A 197 15.28 10.44 -22.32
N SER A 198 15.53 11.74 -22.20
CA SER A 198 16.70 12.42 -22.78
C SER A 198 17.72 12.88 -21.73
N ALA A 199 17.48 12.59 -20.46
CA ALA A 199 18.38 12.98 -19.37
C ALA A 199 19.63 12.09 -19.33
N SER A 200 20.71 12.57 -18.70
CA SER A 200 21.94 11.78 -18.56
C SER A 200 21.69 10.51 -17.71
N PRO A 201 22.51 9.46 -17.86
CA PRO A 201 22.41 8.25 -17.04
C PRO A 201 22.44 8.55 -15.53
N GLU A 202 23.22 9.54 -15.10
CA GLU A 202 23.30 9.97 -13.70
C GLU A 202 21.99 10.61 -13.23
N VAL A 203 21.32 11.41 -14.08
CA VAL A 203 19.99 11.95 -13.78
C VAL A 203 18.97 10.82 -13.72
N GLN A 204 18.94 9.93 -14.71
CA GLN A 204 18.01 8.79 -14.74
C GLN A 204 18.14 7.92 -13.49
N LYS A 205 19.38 7.60 -13.10
CA LYS A 205 19.68 6.84 -11.87
C LYS A 205 19.19 7.55 -10.61
N ARG A 206 19.42 8.87 -10.48
CA ARG A 206 18.90 9.67 -9.35
C ARG A 206 17.38 9.64 -9.24
N TYR A 207 16.69 9.40 -10.34
CA TYR A 207 15.24 9.33 -10.45
C TYR A 207 14.69 7.91 -10.46
N HIS A 208 15.52 6.88 -10.25
CA HIS A 208 15.12 5.46 -10.36
C HIS A 208 14.42 5.15 -11.70
N ALA A 209 14.81 5.85 -12.77
CA ALA A 209 14.29 5.62 -14.12
C ALA A 209 15.12 4.54 -14.82
N GLU A 210 14.87 3.30 -14.44
CA GLU A 210 15.55 2.10 -14.94
C GLU A 210 14.54 1.11 -15.53
N PRO A 211 14.97 0.19 -16.41
CA PRO A 211 14.16 -0.98 -16.78
C PRO A 211 13.74 -1.76 -15.52
N PHE A 212 12.56 -2.37 -15.57
CA PHE A 212 12.03 -3.18 -14.46
C PHE A 212 11.85 -2.40 -13.13
N GLN A 213 11.60 -1.08 -13.21
CA GLN A 213 11.41 -0.23 -12.04
C GLN A 213 10.30 -0.75 -11.12
N MET A 214 9.16 -1.18 -11.69
CA MET A 214 8.02 -1.63 -10.89
C MET A 214 8.27 -3.02 -10.29
N THR A 215 8.99 -3.88 -11.01
CA THR A 215 9.47 -5.17 -10.48
C THR A 215 10.43 -4.93 -9.32
N ARG A 216 11.33 -3.94 -9.41
CA ARG A 216 12.17 -3.55 -8.28
C ARG A 216 11.35 -3.04 -7.11
N LEU A 217 10.34 -2.20 -7.37
CA LEU A 217 9.42 -1.71 -6.34
C LEU A 217 8.70 -2.87 -5.64
N ALA A 218 8.26 -3.88 -6.39
CA ALA A 218 7.60 -5.06 -5.82
C ALA A 218 8.53 -5.88 -4.91
N LEU A 219 9.73 -6.19 -5.38
CA LEU A 219 10.71 -6.99 -4.64
C LEU A 219 11.22 -6.26 -3.40
N VAL A 220 11.65 -5.00 -3.54
CA VAL A 220 12.11 -4.18 -2.40
C VAL A 220 10.95 -3.93 -1.44
N GLY A 221 9.74 -3.68 -1.96
CA GLY A 221 8.55 -3.46 -1.16
C GLY A 221 8.13 -4.67 -0.33
N ALA A 222 8.35 -5.90 -0.81
CA ALA A 222 8.12 -7.11 -0.03
C ALA A 222 9.11 -7.23 1.15
N LEU A 223 10.40 -6.95 0.92
CA LEU A 223 11.39 -6.89 2.01
C LEU A 223 11.05 -5.80 3.03
N VAL A 224 10.60 -4.63 2.58
CA VAL A 224 10.14 -3.55 3.46
C VAL A 224 8.90 -3.97 4.24
N SER A 225 7.93 -4.63 3.59
CA SER A 225 6.72 -5.11 4.27
C SER A 225 7.06 -6.12 5.37
N LEU A 226 8.01 -7.02 5.10
CA LEU A 226 8.54 -7.95 6.10
C LEU A 226 9.27 -7.22 7.24
N ARG A 227 10.10 -6.22 6.91
CA ARG A 227 10.80 -5.37 7.88
C ARG A 227 9.84 -4.61 8.78
N GLU A 228 8.85 -3.91 8.23
CA GLU A 228 7.91 -3.11 9.01
C GLU A 228 6.97 -3.98 9.85
N THR A 229 6.63 -5.18 9.39
CA THR A 229 5.93 -6.18 10.22
C THR A 229 6.77 -6.59 11.42
N ALA A 230 8.06 -6.89 11.19
CA ALA A 230 8.99 -7.24 12.26
C ALA A 230 9.17 -6.08 13.24
N ARG A 231 9.40 -4.87 12.74
CA ARG A 231 9.52 -3.65 13.55
C ARG A 231 8.27 -3.41 14.38
N LEU A 232 7.08 -3.45 13.77
CA LEU A 232 5.82 -3.29 14.48
C LEU A 232 5.69 -4.33 15.60
N THR A 233 6.02 -5.59 15.31
CA THR A 233 6.01 -6.66 16.33
C THR A 233 6.99 -6.36 17.47
N ALA A 234 8.23 -5.93 17.17
CA ALA A 234 9.22 -5.61 18.20
C ALA A 234 8.82 -4.40 19.06
N GLU A 235 8.25 -3.37 18.44
CA GLU A 235 7.70 -2.21 19.16
C GLU A 235 6.53 -2.61 20.06
N ARG A 236 5.66 -3.47 19.53
CA ARG A 236 4.51 -4.08 20.18
C ARG A 236 4.88 -5.31 21.01
N THR A 237 6.14 -5.53 21.37
CA THR A 237 6.53 -6.48 22.42
C THR A 237 7.37 -5.78 23.49
N SER A 238 7.65 -4.48 23.32
CA SER A 238 8.51 -3.71 24.18
C SER A 238 7.73 -2.99 25.27
N PHE A 239 7.90 -3.44 26.51
CA PHE A 239 7.28 -2.88 27.72
C PHE A 239 8.22 -1.99 28.55
N ASP A 240 9.36 -1.59 27.98
CA ASP A 240 10.43 -0.81 28.61
C ASP A 240 10.24 0.72 28.48
N ILE A 241 9.11 1.17 27.92
CA ILE A 241 8.80 2.58 27.70
C ILE A 241 8.48 3.25 29.04
N LYS A 242 9.25 4.30 29.37
CA LYS A 242 9.07 5.07 30.62
C LYS A 242 8.13 6.27 30.46
N ASP A 243 8.02 6.81 29.24
CA ASP A 243 7.14 7.95 28.96
C ASP A 243 5.72 7.45 28.71
N ALA A 244 4.78 7.87 29.58
CA ALA A 244 3.40 7.43 29.52
C ALA A 244 2.68 7.87 28.22
N LYS A 245 3.06 9.00 27.62
CA LYS A 245 2.48 9.44 26.33
C LYS A 245 2.99 8.55 25.21
N GLN A 246 4.28 8.24 25.18
CA GLN A 246 4.84 7.31 24.20
C GLN A 246 4.29 5.89 24.38
N GLU A 247 4.01 5.47 25.61
CA GLU A 247 3.35 4.19 25.89
C GLU A 247 1.97 4.15 25.22
N LEU A 248 1.14 5.17 25.41
CA LEU A 248 -0.20 5.24 24.81
C LEU A 248 -0.19 5.38 23.28
N VAL A 249 0.86 6.00 22.71
CA VAL A 249 1.04 6.05 21.25
C VAL A 249 1.30 4.65 20.68
N ARG A 250 2.13 3.83 21.35
CA ARG A 250 2.39 2.46 20.91
C ARG A 250 1.27 1.48 21.29
N TRP A 251 0.58 1.77 22.38
CA TRP A 251 -0.38 0.90 23.05
C TRP A 251 -1.66 1.66 23.41
N PRO A 252 -2.43 2.11 22.41
CA PRO A 252 -3.68 2.83 22.67
C PRO A 252 -4.69 2.00 23.49
N GLU A 253 -4.59 0.67 23.46
CA GLU A 253 -5.39 -0.23 24.29
C GLU A 253 -5.21 -0.02 25.79
N LEU A 254 -4.05 0.52 26.22
CA LEU A 254 -3.77 0.81 27.63
C LEU A 254 -4.40 2.11 28.13
N ALA A 255 -5.03 2.90 27.24
CA ALA A 255 -5.77 4.11 27.59
C ALA A 255 -7.09 3.79 28.29
N VAL A 256 -7.69 2.63 27.98
CA VAL A 256 -8.93 2.15 28.60
C VAL A 256 -8.55 1.14 29.68
N ARG A 257 -9.19 1.24 30.86
CA ARG A 257 -8.95 0.34 31.98
C ARG A 257 -10.20 -0.46 32.30
N ASP A 258 -10.09 -1.78 32.37
CA ASP A 258 -11.18 -2.63 32.86
C ASP A 258 -11.18 -2.64 34.39
N ALA A 259 -12.35 -2.82 35.00
CA ALA A 259 -12.53 -2.72 36.46
C ALA A 259 -11.62 -3.68 37.25
N ASP A 260 -11.34 -4.87 36.68
CA ASP A 260 -10.58 -5.94 37.32
C ASP A 260 -9.08 -5.90 37.02
N GLU A 261 -8.58 -4.89 36.29
CA GLU A 261 -7.17 -4.82 35.95
C GLU A 261 -6.27 -4.45 37.15
N PRO A 262 -5.06 -5.05 37.24
CA PRO A 262 -4.06 -4.67 38.23
C PRO A 262 -3.76 -3.16 38.21
N THR A 263 -3.62 -2.56 39.38
CA THR A 263 -3.21 -1.15 39.50
C THR A 263 -1.72 -0.95 39.21
N ASP A 264 -0.90 -1.98 39.44
CA ASP A 264 0.53 -1.95 39.11
C ASP A 264 0.72 -1.97 37.57
N PRO A 265 1.43 -0.99 36.99
CA PRO A 265 1.60 -0.90 35.54
C PRO A 265 2.26 -2.12 34.89
N ALA A 266 3.21 -2.76 35.57
CA ALA A 266 3.91 -3.92 35.03
C ALA A 266 3.00 -5.15 35.02
N ALA A 267 2.25 -5.38 36.11
CA ALA A 267 1.23 -6.42 36.19
C ALA A 267 0.11 -6.20 35.17
N ARG A 268 -0.33 -4.95 34.97
CA ARG A 268 -1.34 -4.60 33.94
C ARG A 268 -0.87 -4.93 32.53
N ARG A 269 0.35 -4.52 32.16
CA ARG A 269 0.93 -4.86 30.84
C ARG A 269 0.99 -6.36 30.62
N LYS A 270 1.41 -7.12 31.64
CA LYS A 270 1.43 -8.59 31.57
C LYS A 270 0.04 -9.18 31.39
N ALA A 271 -0.97 -8.66 32.09
CA ALA A 271 -2.36 -9.09 31.94
C ALA A 271 -2.93 -8.78 30.54
N ARG A 272 -2.52 -7.66 29.93
CA ARG A 272 -2.94 -7.26 28.59
C ARG A 272 -2.20 -7.95 27.45
N TRP A 273 -1.08 -8.65 27.71
CA TRP A 273 -0.27 -9.27 26.65
C TRP A 273 -1.08 -10.06 25.59
N PRO A 274 -2.08 -10.88 25.95
CA PRO A 274 -2.92 -11.55 24.96
C PRO A 274 -3.57 -10.59 23.95
N GLU A 275 -4.18 -9.51 24.41
CA GLU A 275 -4.81 -8.49 23.56
C GLU A 275 -3.77 -7.76 22.70
N LEU A 276 -2.63 -7.44 23.32
CA LEU A 276 -1.53 -6.73 22.69
C LEU A 276 -0.88 -7.52 21.56
N ALA A 277 -0.71 -8.83 21.76
CA ALA A 277 -0.17 -9.77 20.79
C ALA A 277 -1.10 -9.95 19.58
N LEU A 278 -2.42 -9.95 19.79
CA LEU A 278 -3.41 -10.16 18.72
C LEU A 278 -3.38 -9.06 17.66
N ALA A 279 -3.04 -7.82 18.02
CA ALA A 279 -3.01 -6.69 17.10
C ALA A 279 -1.96 -6.84 15.96
N THR A 280 -0.89 -7.61 16.17
CA THR A 280 0.16 -7.86 15.17
C THR A 280 0.07 -9.27 14.57
N SER A 281 -1.02 -9.98 14.84
CA SER A 281 -1.15 -11.39 14.54
C SER A 281 -2.04 -11.67 13.36
N ASP A 282 -1.88 -12.85 12.78
CA ASP A 282 -2.75 -13.35 11.73
C ASP A 282 -4.12 -13.67 12.31
N CYS A 283 -5.06 -12.71 12.22
CA CYS A 283 -6.43 -12.87 12.70
C CYS A 283 -7.10 -14.12 12.10
N TYR A 284 -6.76 -14.50 10.87
CA TYR A 284 -7.27 -15.72 10.23
C TYR A 284 -6.72 -17.01 10.85
N ALA A 285 -5.60 -16.96 11.57
CA ALA A 285 -5.07 -18.11 12.29
C ALA A 285 -5.97 -18.55 13.46
N CYS A 286 -6.68 -17.60 14.07
CA CYS A 286 -7.64 -17.87 15.15
C CYS A 286 -9.10 -17.88 14.67
N HIS A 287 -9.46 -17.03 13.71
CA HIS A 287 -10.81 -16.92 13.13
C HIS A 287 -10.93 -17.65 11.79
N HIS A 288 -10.34 -18.84 11.75
CA HIS A 288 -10.27 -19.76 10.62
C HIS A 288 -11.53 -19.77 9.74
N ASP A 289 -11.30 -19.84 8.42
CA ASP A 289 -12.29 -20.22 7.42
C ASP A 289 -13.05 -21.45 7.93
N LEU A 290 -14.35 -21.32 8.18
CA LEU A 290 -15.18 -22.37 8.78
C LEU A 290 -15.42 -23.55 7.83
N GLN A 291 -14.83 -23.53 6.63
CA GLN A 291 -14.90 -24.62 5.68
C GLN A 291 -14.02 -25.81 6.08
N TYR A 292 -14.64 -26.98 6.17
CA TYR A 292 -13.98 -28.25 6.38
C TYR A 292 -14.44 -29.26 5.31
N PRO A 293 -13.51 -29.88 4.55
CA PRO A 293 -12.05 -29.65 4.52
C PRO A 293 -11.64 -28.37 3.76
N GLY A 294 -10.46 -27.81 4.04
CA GLY A 294 -9.93 -26.60 3.39
C GLY A 294 -8.40 -26.60 3.22
N TYR A 295 -7.88 -25.89 2.20
CA TYR A 295 -6.45 -25.89 1.84
C TYR A 295 -5.51 -25.42 2.95
N ARG A 296 -6.01 -24.59 3.88
CA ARG A 296 -5.24 -24.08 5.03
C ARG A 296 -4.78 -25.19 5.97
N GLN A 297 -5.55 -26.28 6.11
CA GLN A 297 -5.13 -27.45 6.90
C GLN A 297 -3.98 -28.20 6.22
N THR A 298 -3.99 -28.27 4.88
CA THR A 298 -2.92 -28.89 4.08
C THR A 298 -1.63 -28.07 4.11
N ARG A 299 -1.74 -26.73 4.10
CA ARG A 299 -0.58 -25.83 4.20
C ARG A 299 0.15 -25.96 5.53
N GLY A 300 -0.54 -26.25 6.63
CA GLY A 300 0.03 -26.28 7.98
C GLY A 300 0.42 -24.89 8.52
N TYR A 301 1.04 -24.88 9.70
CA TYR A 301 1.35 -23.66 10.47
C TYR A 301 2.86 -23.45 10.55
N GLY A 302 3.32 -22.25 10.18
CA GLY A 302 4.73 -21.91 10.25
C GLY A 302 5.17 -20.81 9.28
N TYR A 303 6.44 -20.43 9.37
CA TYR A 303 7.06 -19.46 8.48
C TYR A 303 7.82 -20.17 7.36
N HIS A 304 7.82 -19.59 6.16
CA HIS A 304 8.48 -20.18 5.00
C HIS A 304 8.94 -19.09 4.02
N LEU A 305 10.12 -19.31 3.43
CA LEU A 305 10.66 -18.56 2.30
C LEU A 305 10.86 -19.51 1.12
N PRO A 306 10.57 -19.09 -0.13
CA PRO A 306 10.82 -19.91 -1.30
C PRO A 306 12.24 -20.51 -1.32
N GLY A 307 12.35 -21.82 -1.54
CA GLY A 307 13.62 -22.55 -1.51
C GLY A 307 14.13 -22.94 -0.12
N LYS A 308 13.38 -22.66 0.96
CA LYS A 308 13.70 -23.06 2.34
C LYS A 308 12.66 -24.01 2.93
N SER A 309 13.04 -24.76 3.96
CA SER A 309 12.10 -25.58 4.73
C SER A 309 11.16 -24.70 5.55
N ARG A 310 9.93 -25.18 5.81
CA ARG A 310 8.98 -24.47 6.67
C ARG A 310 9.38 -24.60 8.14
N HIS A 311 9.44 -23.49 8.85
CA HIS A 311 9.65 -23.42 10.30
C HIS A 311 8.32 -23.56 11.02
N ARG A 312 8.04 -24.77 11.51
CA ARG A 312 6.73 -25.13 12.08
C ARG A 312 6.43 -24.34 13.35
N VAL A 313 5.18 -23.93 13.47
CA VAL A 313 4.58 -23.39 14.69
C VAL A 313 3.53 -24.39 15.17
N PHE A 314 3.40 -24.59 16.48
CA PHE A 314 2.39 -25.51 17.02
C PHE A 314 0.96 -24.99 16.72
N PRO A 315 0.03 -25.87 16.30
CA PRO A 315 -1.37 -25.49 16.13
C PRO A 315 -1.95 -24.81 17.38
N GLY A 316 -2.75 -23.76 17.19
CA GLY A 316 -3.33 -22.97 18.28
C GLY A 316 -2.38 -21.93 18.92
N ARG A 317 -1.21 -21.70 18.33
CA ARG A 317 -0.31 -20.58 18.69
C ARG A 317 -0.56 -19.38 17.80
N VAL A 318 -0.61 -18.21 18.40
CA VAL A 318 -0.83 -16.94 17.69
C VAL A 318 0.42 -16.58 16.91
N MET A 319 0.32 -16.51 15.58
CA MET A 319 1.44 -16.18 14.70
C MET A 319 1.44 -14.71 14.30
N VAL A 320 2.62 -14.10 14.28
CA VAL A 320 2.85 -12.83 13.59
C VAL A 320 2.40 -12.94 12.13
N ARG A 321 1.72 -11.91 11.64
CA ARG A 321 1.18 -11.89 10.27
C ARG A 321 2.30 -11.71 9.25
N MET A 322 2.66 -12.77 8.53
CA MET A 322 3.87 -12.79 7.70
C MET A 322 3.56 -12.98 6.22
N TRP A 323 2.52 -12.30 5.72
CA TRP A 323 2.08 -12.44 4.33
C TRP A 323 3.24 -12.20 3.37
N ALA A 324 4.08 -11.18 3.57
CA ALA A 324 5.14 -10.79 2.63
C ALA A 324 6.30 -11.79 2.45
N THR A 325 6.36 -12.90 3.19
CA THR A 325 7.55 -13.80 3.19
C THR A 325 7.83 -14.42 1.82
N THR A 326 6.79 -14.72 1.04
CA THR A 326 6.94 -15.31 -0.29
C THR A 326 7.77 -14.41 -1.20
N LEU A 327 7.35 -13.17 -1.39
CA LEU A 327 8.04 -12.25 -2.28
C LEU A 327 9.32 -11.69 -1.64
N ALA A 328 9.37 -11.55 -0.31
CA ALA A 328 10.57 -11.16 0.42
C ALA A 328 11.68 -12.20 0.26
N GLY A 329 11.39 -13.51 0.28
CA GLY A 329 12.38 -14.55 0.01
C GLY A 329 12.91 -14.50 -1.41
N ALA A 330 12.05 -14.25 -2.39
CA ALA A 330 12.45 -14.06 -3.79
C ALA A 330 13.37 -12.83 -3.95
N ALA A 331 13.03 -11.72 -3.28
CA ALA A 331 13.84 -10.50 -3.25
C ALA A 331 15.16 -10.66 -2.49
N ALA A 332 15.18 -11.44 -1.41
CA ALA A 332 16.38 -11.76 -0.66
C ALA A 332 17.37 -12.58 -1.49
N GLN A 333 16.88 -13.48 -2.34
CA GLN A 333 17.75 -14.18 -3.29
C GLN A 333 18.38 -13.23 -4.31
N LEU A 334 17.62 -12.26 -4.82
CA LEU A 334 18.18 -11.21 -5.69
C LEU A 334 19.28 -10.42 -4.97
N ALA A 335 19.12 -10.17 -3.67
CA ALA A 335 20.15 -9.57 -2.83
C ALA A 335 21.37 -10.48 -2.62
N GLY A 336 21.18 -11.80 -2.58
CA GLY A 336 22.22 -12.82 -2.46
C GLY A 336 21.87 -13.90 -1.42
N LYS A 337 22.47 -15.09 -1.56
CA LYS A 337 22.17 -16.25 -0.70
C LYS A 337 22.31 -15.95 0.80
N ASP A 338 23.35 -15.21 1.20
CA ASP A 338 23.58 -14.88 2.60
C ASP A 338 22.44 -14.05 3.21
N HIS A 339 21.79 -13.21 2.40
CA HIS A 339 20.61 -12.44 2.84
C HIS A 339 19.39 -13.34 3.01
N LEU A 340 19.16 -14.29 2.10
CA LEU A 340 18.11 -15.29 2.25
C LEU A 340 18.32 -16.12 3.52
N ASP A 341 19.55 -16.59 3.75
CA ASP A 341 19.92 -17.39 4.92
C ASP A 341 19.76 -16.61 6.23
N ALA A 342 20.09 -15.31 6.24
CA ALA A 342 19.92 -14.45 7.42
C ALA A 342 18.43 -14.23 7.78
N ILE A 343 17.57 -14.00 6.78
CA ILE A 343 16.12 -13.86 7.00
C ILE A 343 15.54 -15.19 7.47
N ASP A 344 15.91 -16.31 6.83
CA ASP A 344 15.48 -17.65 7.22
C ASP A 344 15.84 -17.96 8.68
N GLY A 345 17.08 -17.68 9.08
CA GLY A 345 17.55 -17.86 10.46
C GLY A 345 16.81 -16.99 11.49
N ALA A 346 16.34 -15.80 11.10
CA ALA A 346 15.49 -14.97 11.95
C ALA A 346 14.07 -15.56 12.07
N LEU A 347 13.51 -16.12 10.99
CA LEU A 347 12.21 -16.80 11.00
C LEU A 347 12.22 -18.07 11.87
N VAL A 348 13.34 -18.80 11.93
CA VAL A 348 13.52 -19.92 12.87
C VAL A 348 13.30 -19.47 14.31
N LYS A 349 13.95 -18.35 14.70
CA LYS A 349 13.83 -17.81 16.06
C LYS A 349 12.43 -17.29 16.33
N LEU A 350 11.79 -16.68 15.33
CA LEU A 350 10.41 -16.23 15.43
C LEU A 350 9.46 -17.41 15.64
N ALA A 351 9.64 -18.52 14.90
CA ALA A 351 8.85 -19.74 15.09
C ALA A 351 8.99 -20.31 16.50
N ALA A 352 10.22 -20.31 17.04
CA ALA A 352 10.50 -20.76 18.39
C ALA A 352 9.80 -19.87 19.44
N ALA A 353 9.93 -18.54 19.33
CA ALA A 353 9.32 -17.58 20.25
C ALA A 353 7.78 -17.64 20.24
N THR A 354 7.18 -17.82 19.06
CA THR A 354 5.74 -18.03 18.90
C THR A 354 5.27 -19.33 19.53
N THR A 355 6.07 -20.38 19.47
CA THR A 355 5.73 -21.72 19.93
C THR A 355 5.68 -21.85 21.46
N THR A 356 6.54 -21.10 22.16
CA THR A 356 6.78 -21.22 23.61
C THR A 356 5.49 -21.22 24.45
N GLN A 357 4.53 -20.36 24.11
CA GLN A 357 3.23 -20.25 24.81
C GLN A 357 2.15 -19.71 23.87
N GLN A 358 0.88 -19.76 24.27
CA GLN A 358 -0.28 -19.46 23.41
C GLN A 358 -0.15 -18.15 22.60
N PHE A 359 0.31 -17.07 23.24
CA PHE A 359 0.50 -15.75 22.65
C PHE A 359 1.97 -15.40 22.35
N GLY A 360 2.85 -16.41 22.33
CA GLY A 360 4.29 -16.26 22.21
C GLY A 360 4.95 -15.58 23.42
N ASP A 361 6.26 -15.75 23.54
CA ASP A 361 7.07 -15.07 24.56
C ASP A 361 7.42 -13.63 24.10
N PRO A 362 7.00 -12.57 24.82
CA PRO A 362 7.24 -11.19 24.40
C PRO A 362 8.71 -10.88 24.13
N GLU A 363 9.62 -11.33 25.01
CA GLU A 363 11.05 -11.04 24.87
C GLU A 363 11.65 -11.81 23.69
N GLY A 364 11.35 -13.11 23.57
CA GLY A 364 11.74 -13.91 22.42
C GLY A 364 11.24 -13.34 21.09
N LEU A 365 9.99 -12.86 21.04
CA LEU A 365 9.41 -12.22 19.87
C LEU A 365 10.12 -10.90 19.56
N LYS A 366 10.39 -10.06 20.57
CA LYS A 366 11.17 -8.82 20.42
C LYS A 366 12.52 -9.10 19.76
N GLN A 367 13.30 -10.03 20.32
CA GLN A 367 14.65 -10.32 19.83
C GLN A 367 14.64 -10.94 18.43
N ALA A 368 13.71 -11.88 18.16
CA ALA A 368 13.56 -12.47 16.83
C ALA A 368 13.16 -11.42 15.78
N SER A 369 12.24 -10.53 16.12
CA SER A 369 11.79 -9.46 15.23
C SER A 369 12.86 -8.41 14.96
N LEU A 370 13.64 -7.99 15.97
CA LEU A 370 14.78 -7.08 15.77
C LEU A 370 15.86 -7.70 14.87
N GLN A 371 16.09 -9.01 15.00
CA GLN A 371 17.01 -9.71 14.11
C GLN A 371 16.46 -9.77 12.67
N LEU A 372 15.17 -10.05 12.51
CA LEU A 372 14.52 -10.07 11.21
C LEU A 372 14.56 -8.69 10.54
N GLU A 373 14.24 -7.62 11.28
CA GLU A 373 14.35 -6.24 10.82
C GLU A 373 15.75 -5.95 10.26
N LYS A 374 16.79 -6.27 11.04
CA LYS A 374 18.19 -6.10 10.62
C LYS A 374 18.55 -6.91 9.38
N ALA A 375 18.06 -8.15 9.27
CA ALA A 375 18.28 -8.99 8.10
C ALA A 375 17.61 -8.40 6.84
N CYS A 376 16.38 -7.90 6.97
CA CYS A 376 15.67 -7.22 5.90
C CYS A 376 16.36 -5.92 5.48
N ASP A 377 16.85 -5.08 6.40
CA ASP A 377 17.59 -3.85 6.05
C ASP A 377 18.83 -4.15 5.21
N ALA A 378 19.60 -5.18 5.59
CA ALA A 378 20.75 -5.62 4.82
C ALA A 378 20.34 -6.10 3.41
N ALA A 379 19.25 -6.88 3.32
CA ALA A 379 18.73 -7.38 2.05
C ALA A 379 18.19 -6.24 1.15
N ILE A 380 17.48 -5.26 1.71
CA ILE A 380 16.95 -4.08 0.99
C ILE A 380 18.08 -3.30 0.32
N LYS A 381 19.16 -3.03 1.06
CA LYS A 381 20.33 -2.32 0.53
C LYS A 381 20.91 -3.03 -0.69
N SER A 382 21.09 -4.35 -0.61
CA SER A 382 21.62 -5.17 -1.71
C SER A 382 20.64 -5.30 -2.87
N ALA A 383 19.35 -5.56 -2.61
CA ALA A 383 18.31 -5.69 -3.63
C ALA A 383 18.10 -4.40 -4.44
N LYS A 384 18.23 -3.23 -3.81
CA LYS A 384 18.18 -1.92 -4.50
C LYS A 384 19.33 -1.74 -5.49
N ALA A 385 20.52 -2.25 -5.15
CA ALA A 385 21.71 -2.15 -5.98
C ALA A 385 21.81 -3.25 -7.05
N ALA A 386 21.10 -4.36 -6.87
CA ALA A 386 21.18 -5.51 -7.76
C ALA A 386 20.65 -5.17 -9.16
N PRO A 387 21.40 -5.49 -10.24
CA PRO A 387 20.93 -5.24 -11.60
C PRO A 387 19.73 -6.14 -11.92
N LEU A 388 18.73 -5.60 -12.60
CA LEU A 388 17.58 -6.34 -13.12
C LEU A 388 17.58 -6.28 -14.66
N ASP A 389 17.38 -7.45 -15.26
CA ASP A 389 17.24 -7.66 -16.69
C ASP A 389 16.19 -8.75 -16.92
N LYS A 390 15.80 -8.98 -18.19
CA LYS A 390 14.78 -9.96 -18.56
C LYS A 390 15.06 -11.35 -17.98
N THR A 391 16.31 -11.82 -18.07
CA THR A 391 16.71 -13.15 -17.60
C THR A 391 16.56 -13.26 -16.08
N LYS A 392 16.99 -12.24 -15.33
CA LYS A 392 16.89 -12.22 -13.87
C LYS A 392 15.46 -12.17 -13.37
N VAL A 393 14.60 -11.33 -13.94
CA VAL A 393 13.21 -11.24 -13.49
C VAL A 393 12.45 -12.55 -13.76
N GLN A 394 12.71 -13.20 -14.90
CA GLN A 394 12.17 -14.53 -15.21
C GLN A 394 12.67 -15.60 -14.21
N ALA A 395 13.96 -15.59 -13.90
CA ALA A 395 14.55 -16.53 -12.94
C ALA A 395 13.96 -16.35 -11.52
N ILE A 396 13.76 -15.11 -11.09
CA ILE A 396 13.15 -14.79 -9.78
C ILE A 396 11.71 -15.31 -9.72
N LEU A 397 10.89 -15.04 -10.75
CA LEU A 397 9.51 -15.54 -10.80
C LEU A 397 9.47 -17.07 -10.78
N LYS A 398 10.28 -17.72 -11.61
CA LYS A 398 10.35 -19.19 -11.67
C LYS A 398 10.73 -19.77 -10.31
N MET A 399 11.79 -19.24 -9.69
CA MET A 399 12.25 -19.70 -8.37
C MET A 399 11.17 -19.50 -7.29
N ALA A 400 10.49 -18.35 -7.29
CA ALA A 400 9.42 -18.09 -6.33
C ALA A 400 8.28 -19.12 -6.45
N LEU A 401 7.95 -19.53 -7.69
CA LEU A 401 6.96 -20.57 -7.97
C LEU A 401 7.45 -21.99 -7.64
N ASP A 402 8.70 -22.31 -7.96
CA ASP A 402 9.32 -23.61 -7.66
C ASP A 402 9.46 -23.85 -6.15
N GLY A 403 9.45 -22.79 -5.35
CA GLY A 403 9.41 -22.86 -3.89
C GLY A 403 8.15 -23.52 -3.32
N PHE A 404 7.12 -23.71 -4.14
CA PHE A 404 5.85 -24.29 -3.75
C PHE A 404 5.53 -25.58 -4.51
N THR A 405 4.84 -26.49 -3.82
CA THR A 405 4.41 -27.78 -4.40
C THR A 405 2.91 -27.93 -4.39
N GLU A 406 2.41 -28.81 -5.26
CA GLU A 406 1.00 -29.18 -5.27
C GLU A 406 0.60 -29.84 -3.95
N PRO A 407 -0.65 -29.63 -3.47
CA PRO A 407 -1.18 -30.33 -2.31
C PRO A 407 -1.17 -31.86 -2.55
N GLY A 408 -0.66 -32.65 -1.59
CA GLY A 408 -0.65 -34.10 -1.74
C GLY A 408 -0.24 -34.87 -0.49
N ILE A 409 -0.72 -36.11 -0.38
CA ILE A 409 -0.42 -37.04 0.72
C ILE A 409 1.07 -37.40 0.69
N GLY A 410 1.75 -37.34 1.84
CA GLY A 410 3.14 -37.79 2.01
C GLY A 410 4.22 -36.71 1.91
N ARG A 411 3.86 -35.42 1.74
CA ARG A 411 4.82 -34.29 1.78
C ARG A 411 4.41 -33.19 2.77
N PRO A 412 4.18 -33.52 4.05
CA PRO A 412 3.63 -32.56 5.02
C PRO A 412 4.54 -31.37 5.29
N ASP A 413 5.84 -31.45 5.00
CA ASP A 413 6.82 -30.38 5.21
C ASP A 413 7.01 -29.46 4.01
N GLN A 414 6.43 -29.78 2.84
CA GLN A 414 6.54 -28.90 1.68
C GLN A 414 5.49 -27.78 1.74
N PRO A 415 5.85 -26.55 1.34
CA PRO A 415 4.97 -25.41 1.41
C PRO A 415 3.97 -25.44 0.24
N VAL A 416 2.70 -25.28 0.59
CA VAL A 416 1.61 -25.01 -0.36
C VAL A 416 1.30 -23.51 -0.29
N PRO A 417 1.11 -22.81 -1.42
CA PRO A 417 0.83 -21.39 -1.37
C PRO A 417 -0.53 -21.18 -0.71
N ASP A 418 -0.62 -20.30 0.29
CA ASP A 418 -1.92 -19.78 0.69
C ASP A 418 -2.38 -18.71 -0.30
N PHE A 419 -3.61 -18.24 -0.11
CA PHE A 419 -4.17 -17.17 -0.91
C PHE A 419 -3.28 -15.92 -0.96
N GLU A 420 -2.63 -15.55 0.14
CA GLU A 420 -1.76 -14.35 0.17
C GLU A 420 -0.41 -14.56 -0.52
N ALA A 421 0.19 -15.76 -0.42
CA ALA A 421 1.35 -16.13 -1.23
C ALA A 421 0.99 -16.14 -2.71
N ALA A 422 -0.20 -16.65 -3.06
CA ALA A 422 -0.71 -16.68 -4.41
C ALA A 422 -0.92 -15.28 -4.99
N ARG A 423 -1.49 -14.36 -4.20
CA ARG A 423 -1.62 -12.95 -4.57
C ARG A 423 -0.28 -12.29 -4.81
N GLN A 424 0.72 -12.51 -3.96
CA GLN A 424 2.07 -11.97 -4.20
C GLN A 424 2.73 -12.49 -5.46
N LEU A 425 2.61 -13.80 -5.72
CA LEU A 425 3.16 -14.41 -6.93
C LEU A 425 2.43 -13.89 -8.18
N ALA A 426 1.12 -13.73 -8.12
CA ALA A 426 0.32 -13.14 -9.19
C ALA A 426 0.67 -11.66 -9.41
N SER A 427 0.85 -10.87 -8.34
CA SER A 427 1.34 -9.49 -8.39
C SER A 427 2.70 -9.41 -9.07
N LEU A 428 3.66 -10.25 -8.67
CA LEU A 428 4.99 -10.25 -9.28
C LEU A 428 4.89 -10.57 -10.77
N ALA A 429 4.07 -11.54 -11.16
CA ALA A 429 3.89 -11.90 -12.57
C ALA A 429 3.23 -10.76 -13.38
N ASP A 430 2.19 -10.11 -12.83
CA ASP A 430 1.53 -8.93 -13.44
C ASP A 430 2.50 -7.76 -13.60
N VAL A 431 3.31 -7.50 -12.58
CA VAL A 431 4.30 -6.42 -12.59
C VAL A 431 5.40 -6.69 -13.62
N ILE A 432 5.95 -7.90 -13.66
CA ILE A 432 6.94 -8.31 -14.66
C ILE A 432 6.36 -8.20 -16.07
N ALA A 433 5.16 -8.72 -16.30
CA ALA A 433 4.50 -8.65 -17.61
C ALA A 433 4.32 -7.19 -18.08
N SER A 434 3.94 -6.30 -17.17
CA SER A 434 3.83 -4.86 -17.43
C SER A 434 5.20 -4.22 -17.75
N ASP A 435 6.25 -4.50 -16.97
CA ASP A 435 7.58 -3.94 -17.18
C ASP A 435 8.24 -4.43 -18.48
N MET A 436 7.95 -5.67 -18.88
CA MET A 436 8.41 -6.24 -20.15
C MET A 436 7.76 -5.59 -21.37
N LYS A 437 6.75 -4.72 -21.18
CA LYS A 437 5.95 -4.11 -22.26
C LYS A 437 5.42 -5.13 -23.26
N ALA A 438 5.13 -6.36 -22.81
CA ALA A 438 4.89 -7.56 -23.62
C ALA A 438 4.80 -7.26 -25.13
N ASP A 439 5.91 -7.49 -25.84
CA ASP A 439 5.99 -7.36 -27.30
C ASP A 439 4.69 -7.87 -27.90
N ARG A 440 4.05 -7.03 -28.73
CA ARG A 440 2.69 -7.26 -29.26
C ARG A 440 2.53 -8.62 -29.94
N GLU A 441 3.62 -9.29 -30.28
CA GLU A 441 3.69 -10.56 -31.02
C GLU A 441 3.42 -11.82 -30.16
N ASN A 442 3.69 -11.83 -28.84
CA ASN A 442 3.46 -12.99 -27.95
C ASN A 442 2.34 -12.77 -26.90
N ALA A 443 1.57 -11.70 -27.07
CA ALA A 443 0.85 -11.08 -25.96
C ALA A 443 -0.56 -11.63 -25.69
N GLU A 444 -1.16 -12.43 -26.58
CA GLU A 444 -2.55 -12.88 -26.38
C GLU A 444 -2.67 -14.01 -25.35
N GLY A 445 -1.85 -15.07 -25.49
CA GLY A 445 -1.86 -16.21 -24.57
C GLY A 445 -1.45 -15.83 -23.14
N SER A 446 -0.37 -15.07 -22.99
CA SER A 446 0.10 -14.57 -21.69
C SER A 446 -0.90 -13.64 -21.01
N ARG A 447 -1.58 -12.75 -21.75
CA ARG A 447 -2.67 -11.92 -21.21
C ARG A 447 -3.86 -12.75 -20.74
N ALA A 448 -4.25 -13.78 -21.49
CA ALA A 448 -5.37 -14.63 -21.11
C ALA A 448 -5.08 -15.42 -19.82
N THR A 449 -3.88 -15.99 -19.69
CA THR A 449 -3.45 -16.69 -18.47
C THR A 449 -3.35 -15.72 -17.30
N LEU A 450 -2.75 -14.55 -17.50
CA LEU A 450 -2.65 -13.51 -16.48
C LEU A 450 -4.03 -13.04 -16.00
N ALA A 451 -5.00 -12.86 -16.90
CA ALA A 451 -6.37 -12.49 -16.55
C ALA A 451 -7.05 -13.55 -15.66
N LYS A 452 -6.89 -14.84 -16.00
CA LYS A 452 -7.40 -15.96 -15.17
C LYS A 452 -6.74 -15.96 -13.78
N LEU A 453 -5.42 -15.77 -13.73
CA LEU A 453 -4.67 -15.74 -12.47
C LEU A 453 -5.11 -14.57 -11.58
N THR A 454 -5.27 -13.40 -12.19
CA THR A 454 -5.72 -12.16 -11.55
C THR A 454 -7.12 -12.31 -10.96
N ASP A 455 -8.05 -12.95 -11.69
CA ASP A 455 -9.41 -13.21 -11.21
C ASP A 455 -9.47 -14.24 -10.08
N LEU A 456 -8.67 -15.31 -10.19
CA LEU A 456 -8.60 -16.39 -9.20
C LEU A 456 -8.26 -15.88 -7.80
N VAL A 457 -7.36 -14.90 -7.71
CA VAL A 457 -6.83 -14.37 -6.45
C VAL A 457 -7.30 -12.95 -6.13
N ASP A 458 -8.28 -12.44 -6.88
CA ASP A 458 -8.79 -11.06 -6.79
C ASP A 458 -7.66 -10.01 -6.67
N LEU A 459 -6.72 -10.08 -7.62
CA LEU A 459 -5.47 -9.31 -7.57
C LEU A 459 -5.72 -7.79 -7.62
N HIS A 460 -6.78 -7.36 -8.30
CA HIS A 460 -7.23 -5.97 -8.35
C HIS A 460 -8.59 -5.83 -7.63
N PRO A 461 -8.60 -5.76 -6.29
CA PRO A 461 -9.83 -5.84 -5.48
C PRO A 461 -10.74 -4.60 -5.63
N TYR A 462 -10.27 -3.54 -6.32
CA TYR A 462 -11.03 -2.32 -6.59
C TYR A 462 -11.87 -2.42 -7.87
N ALA A 463 -12.64 -3.50 -7.99
CA ALA A 463 -13.41 -3.79 -9.19
C ALA A 463 -14.50 -2.75 -9.48
N ASN A 464 -15.00 -2.05 -8.45
CA ASN A 464 -16.06 -1.05 -8.57
C ASN A 464 -15.53 0.37 -8.83
N ARG A 465 -14.24 0.53 -9.13
CA ARG A 465 -13.58 1.83 -9.33
C ARG A 465 -14.31 2.76 -10.29
N GLN A 466 -14.76 2.25 -11.45
CA GLN A 466 -15.47 3.07 -12.43
C GLN A 466 -16.85 3.53 -11.92
N ALA A 467 -17.62 2.64 -11.30
CA ALA A 467 -18.91 2.99 -10.71
C ALA A 467 -18.77 4.02 -9.57
N ARG A 468 -17.72 3.87 -8.76
CA ARG A 468 -17.38 4.81 -7.68
C ARG A 468 -17.02 6.19 -8.24
N LEU A 469 -16.19 6.22 -9.29
CA LEU A 469 -15.85 7.45 -9.99
C LEU A 469 -17.09 8.14 -10.56
N ASP A 470 -17.94 7.39 -11.27
CA ASP A 470 -19.13 7.95 -11.92
C ASP A 470 -20.06 8.58 -10.88
N LEU A 471 -20.21 7.94 -9.71
CA LEU A 471 -20.94 8.49 -8.58
C LEU A 471 -20.31 9.80 -8.07
N ILE A 472 -19.00 9.80 -7.82
CA ILE A 472 -18.28 10.99 -7.33
C ILE A 472 -18.35 12.15 -8.33
N LEU A 473 -18.13 11.89 -9.62
CA LEU A 473 -18.24 12.90 -10.67
C LEU A 473 -19.68 13.40 -10.82
N GLY A 474 -20.68 12.53 -10.68
CA GLY A 474 -22.09 12.91 -10.67
C GLY A 474 -22.44 13.86 -9.54
N VAL A 475 -21.92 13.61 -8.33
CA VAL A 475 -22.09 14.50 -7.18
C VAL A 475 -21.44 15.86 -7.41
N ILE A 476 -20.20 15.88 -7.92
CA ILE A 476 -19.48 17.13 -8.22
C ILE A 476 -20.24 17.92 -9.28
N LYS A 477 -20.61 17.27 -10.39
CA LYS A 477 -21.36 17.89 -11.49
C LYS A 477 -22.65 18.53 -11.00
N THR A 478 -23.47 17.77 -10.26
CA THR A 478 -24.76 18.23 -9.75
C THR A 478 -24.61 19.45 -8.84
N ASN A 479 -23.59 19.48 -7.98
CA ASN A 479 -23.38 20.60 -7.07
C ASN A 479 -22.75 21.82 -7.76
N ILE A 480 -21.81 21.64 -8.70
CA ILE A 480 -21.30 22.74 -9.53
C ILE A 480 -22.43 23.36 -10.36
N GLU A 481 -23.29 22.55 -10.98
CA GLU A 481 -24.40 23.06 -11.80
C GLU A 481 -25.38 23.90 -10.98
N LYS A 482 -25.64 23.50 -9.73
CA LYS A 482 -26.47 24.28 -8.79
C LYS A 482 -25.84 25.61 -8.40
N GLU A 483 -24.51 25.67 -8.28
CA GLU A 483 -23.79 26.85 -7.78
C GLU A 483 -23.33 27.81 -8.88
N GLU A 484 -22.88 27.29 -10.03
CA GLU A 484 -22.19 28.04 -11.09
C GLU A 484 -22.89 27.96 -12.46
N GLY A 485 -23.92 27.11 -12.61
CA GLY A 485 -24.63 26.88 -13.87
C GLY A 485 -24.00 25.82 -14.80
N PRO A 486 -24.67 25.46 -15.91
CA PRO A 486 -24.33 24.28 -16.73
C PRO A 486 -23.09 24.44 -17.62
N SER A 487 -22.57 25.65 -17.85
CA SER A 487 -21.40 25.88 -18.71
C SER A 487 -20.07 25.43 -18.11
N ASN A 488 -20.01 25.23 -16.78
CA ASN A 488 -18.78 24.90 -16.05
C ASN A 488 -18.70 23.43 -15.59
N SER A 489 -19.68 22.58 -15.95
CA SER A 489 -19.86 21.26 -15.33
C SER A 489 -19.40 20.05 -16.16
N SER A 490 -18.90 20.27 -17.38
CA SER A 490 -18.55 19.17 -18.30
C SER A 490 -17.31 18.39 -17.84
N THR A 491 -17.51 17.11 -17.48
CA THR A 491 -16.43 16.21 -17.03
C THR A 491 -15.82 15.37 -18.15
N ASN A 492 -16.32 15.47 -19.39
CA ASN A 492 -16.01 14.54 -20.48
C ASN A 492 -14.50 14.42 -20.76
N GLY A 493 -13.78 15.55 -20.84
CA GLY A 493 -12.34 15.52 -21.09
C GLY A 493 -11.55 14.82 -19.97
N PHE A 494 -12.01 14.93 -18.73
CA PHE A 494 -11.39 14.27 -17.58
C PHE A 494 -11.71 12.77 -17.58
N THR A 495 -12.96 12.39 -17.82
CA THR A 495 -13.38 11.00 -17.97
C THR A 495 -12.64 10.30 -19.11
N ASP A 496 -12.47 10.97 -20.27
CA ASP A 496 -11.71 10.44 -21.41
C ASP A 496 -10.24 10.21 -21.04
N PHE A 497 -9.61 11.17 -20.35
CA PHE A 497 -8.24 11.05 -19.87
C PHE A 497 -8.05 9.85 -18.93
N LEU A 498 -9.01 9.60 -18.05
CA LEU A 498 -8.97 8.46 -17.13
C LEU A 498 -9.18 7.12 -17.85
N LYS A 499 -10.08 7.09 -18.85
CA LYS A 499 -10.35 5.89 -19.67
C LYS A 499 -9.15 5.45 -20.51
N THR A 500 -8.32 6.38 -20.97
CA THR A 500 -7.11 6.04 -21.75
C THR A 500 -5.92 5.61 -20.88
N GLY A 501 -6.07 5.59 -19.55
CA GLY A 501 -4.95 5.32 -18.64
C GLY A 501 -3.95 6.46 -18.57
N GLY A 502 -4.36 7.69 -18.92
CA GLY A 502 -3.52 8.87 -18.81
C GLY A 502 -2.43 8.99 -19.88
N THR A 503 -2.73 8.60 -21.13
CA THR A 503 -1.78 8.80 -22.24
C THR A 503 -1.37 10.25 -22.37
N TYR A 504 -0.16 10.50 -22.89
CA TYR A 504 0.35 11.85 -23.09
C TYR A 504 -0.62 12.75 -23.86
N ASP A 505 -1.25 12.24 -24.93
CA ASP A 505 -2.16 13.01 -25.77
C ASP A 505 -3.50 13.29 -25.07
N ALA A 506 -4.06 12.31 -24.36
CA ALA A 506 -5.29 12.52 -23.59
C ALA A 506 -5.06 13.51 -22.44
N ALA A 507 -3.92 13.39 -21.76
CA ALA A 507 -3.49 14.34 -20.74
C ALA A 507 -3.33 15.74 -21.34
N LYS A 508 -2.65 15.88 -22.49
CA LYS A 508 -2.43 17.16 -23.17
C LYS A 508 -3.75 17.81 -23.58
N LYS A 509 -4.71 17.02 -24.09
CA LYS A 509 -6.06 17.50 -24.45
C LYS A 509 -6.81 18.03 -23.23
N LEU A 510 -6.77 17.28 -22.12
CA LEU A 510 -7.39 17.68 -20.85
C LEU A 510 -6.81 19.00 -20.32
N VAL A 511 -5.48 19.12 -20.24
CA VAL A 511 -4.86 20.34 -19.67
C VAL A 511 -4.92 21.54 -20.61
N SER A 512 -5.03 21.32 -21.92
CA SER A 512 -5.26 22.40 -22.91
C SER A 512 -6.65 23.02 -22.78
N ASN A 513 -7.63 22.30 -22.22
CA ASN A 513 -8.97 22.81 -21.94
C ASN A 513 -9.38 22.49 -20.49
N PRO A 514 -8.82 23.20 -19.49
CA PRO A 514 -8.87 22.78 -18.10
C PRO A 514 -10.13 23.26 -17.36
N GLY A 515 -11.24 23.53 -18.05
CA GLY A 515 -12.46 24.10 -17.43
C GLY A 515 -12.90 23.32 -16.19
N PHE A 516 -13.04 22.00 -16.31
CA PHE A 516 -13.35 21.12 -15.19
C PHE A 516 -12.24 21.08 -14.13
N LEU A 517 -10.96 21.08 -14.52
CA LEU A 517 -9.85 21.08 -13.56
C LEU A 517 -9.85 22.34 -12.69
N ARG A 518 -10.16 23.50 -13.27
CA ARG A 518 -10.20 24.79 -12.55
C ARG A 518 -11.29 24.84 -11.48
N SER A 519 -12.38 24.08 -11.63
CA SER A 519 -13.46 24.01 -10.63
C SER A 519 -12.97 23.51 -9.26
N PHE A 520 -11.90 22.72 -9.23
CA PHE A 520 -11.35 22.19 -7.98
C PHE A 520 -10.74 23.25 -7.04
N ASP A 521 -10.54 24.48 -7.52
CA ASP A 521 -10.13 25.61 -6.68
C ASP A 521 -11.25 26.04 -5.71
N SER A 522 -12.52 25.91 -6.13
CA SER A 522 -13.69 26.24 -5.29
C SER A 522 -14.18 25.06 -4.43
N ILE A 523 -13.62 23.86 -4.63
CA ILE A 523 -14.03 22.62 -3.95
C ILE A 523 -13.03 22.24 -2.84
N SER A 524 -13.23 22.83 -1.66
CA SER A 524 -12.48 22.44 -0.46
C SER A 524 -12.78 20.99 -0.03
N SER A 525 -11.93 20.40 0.82
CA SER A 525 -12.18 19.03 1.34
C SER A 525 -13.38 18.96 2.27
N ARG A 526 -13.63 20.00 3.08
CA ARG A 526 -14.89 20.11 3.85
C ARG A 526 -16.12 20.07 2.95
N LYS A 527 -16.11 20.85 1.87
CA LYS A 527 -17.23 20.93 0.90
C LYS A 527 -17.43 19.60 0.16
N MET A 528 -16.35 18.97 -0.29
CA MET A 528 -16.41 17.64 -0.90
C MET A 528 -16.98 16.61 0.08
N ASN A 529 -16.50 16.60 1.32
CA ASN A 529 -16.98 15.70 2.37
C ASN A 529 -18.47 15.89 2.66
N SER A 530 -18.97 17.14 2.71
CA SER A 530 -20.40 17.37 2.92
C SER A 530 -21.26 16.78 1.81
N TRP A 531 -20.79 16.79 0.57
CA TRP A 531 -21.53 16.22 -0.55
C TRP A 531 -21.53 14.69 -0.55
N ILE A 532 -20.38 14.05 -0.30
CA ILE A 532 -20.29 12.59 -0.32
C ILE A 532 -20.89 11.91 0.94
N LEU A 533 -21.05 12.68 2.02
CA LEU A 533 -21.73 12.24 3.25
C LEU A 533 -23.24 12.42 3.19
N GLU A 534 -23.80 12.95 2.10
CA GLU A 534 -25.23 12.88 1.85
C GLU A 534 -25.66 11.41 1.83
N LYS A 535 -26.73 11.08 2.58
CA LYS A 535 -27.11 9.70 2.89
C LYS A 535 -27.15 8.79 1.65
N GLN A 536 -27.77 9.24 0.57
CA GLN A 536 -27.89 8.45 -0.66
C GLN A 536 -26.51 8.11 -1.25
N THR A 537 -25.61 9.09 -1.35
CA THR A 537 -24.25 8.91 -1.86
C THR A 537 -23.42 8.04 -0.93
N ALA A 538 -23.45 8.32 0.37
CA ALA A 538 -22.72 7.54 1.37
C ALA A 538 -23.13 6.06 1.36
N ASP A 539 -24.44 5.79 1.31
CA ASP A 539 -24.98 4.42 1.25
C ASP A 539 -24.61 3.70 -0.06
N GLN A 540 -24.48 4.43 -1.17
CA GLN A 540 -24.02 3.85 -2.44
C GLN A 540 -22.53 3.57 -2.43
N LEU A 541 -21.70 4.50 -1.94
CA LEU A 541 -20.25 4.29 -1.80
C LEU A 541 -19.95 3.10 -0.88
N GLN A 542 -20.63 3.01 0.27
CA GLN A 542 -20.48 1.90 1.20
C GLN A 542 -20.89 0.57 0.56
N ARG A 543 -21.99 0.52 -0.21
CA ARG A 543 -22.40 -0.69 -0.93
C ARG A 543 -21.34 -1.16 -1.92
N LEU A 544 -20.72 -0.25 -2.68
CA LEU A 544 -19.64 -0.60 -3.61
C LEU A 544 -18.43 -1.17 -2.89
N ASP A 545 -18.06 -0.62 -1.74
CA ASP A 545 -16.96 -1.13 -0.91
C ASP A 545 -17.31 -2.51 -0.30
N ASP A 546 -18.55 -2.72 0.16
CA ASP A 546 -19.03 -4.00 0.70
C ASP A 546 -19.08 -5.10 -0.37
N ASP A 547 -19.42 -4.75 -1.62
CA ASP A 547 -19.42 -5.69 -2.74
C ASP A 547 -18.00 -6.14 -3.14
N GLU A 548 -17.03 -5.22 -3.08
CA GLU A 548 -15.60 -5.54 -3.25
C GLU A 548 -15.13 -6.52 -2.15
N GLU A 549 -15.47 -6.24 -0.89
CA GLU A 549 -15.13 -7.11 0.24
C GLU A 549 -15.77 -8.50 0.11
N ARG A 550 -17.06 -8.57 -0.26
CA ARG A 550 -17.76 -9.85 -0.51
C ARG A 550 -17.11 -10.68 -1.61
N LYS A 551 -16.69 -10.04 -2.71
CA LYS A 551 -16.00 -10.73 -3.81
C LYS A 551 -14.67 -11.32 -3.32
N LEU A 552 -13.85 -10.53 -2.63
CA LEU A 552 -12.57 -10.99 -2.09
C LEU A 552 -12.76 -12.20 -1.16
N MET A 553 -13.72 -12.12 -0.23
CA MET A 553 -14.03 -13.23 0.68
C MET A 553 -14.51 -14.48 -0.07
N SER A 554 -15.32 -14.31 -1.12
CA SER A 554 -15.73 -15.44 -1.96
C SER A 554 -14.55 -16.09 -2.69
N ARG A 555 -13.57 -15.31 -3.17
CA ARG A 555 -12.35 -15.83 -3.82
C ARG A 555 -11.43 -16.52 -2.84
N LEU A 556 -11.29 -15.96 -1.64
CA LEU A 556 -10.53 -16.55 -0.54
C LEU A 556 -11.06 -17.94 -0.18
N ASN A 557 -12.38 -18.07 -0.05
CA ASN A 557 -13.04 -19.32 0.31
C ASN A 557 -12.99 -20.36 -0.83
N ALA A 558 -13.06 -19.93 -2.09
CA ALA A 558 -13.01 -20.81 -3.26
C ALA A 558 -11.58 -21.13 -3.75
N TYR A 559 -10.55 -20.68 -3.04
CA TYR A 559 -9.17 -20.79 -3.49
C TYR A 559 -8.66 -22.24 -3.51
N ASP A 560 -8.12 -22.65 -4.66
CA ASP A 560 -7.45 -23.92 -4.85
C ASP A 560 -5.97 -23.70 -5.23
N PRO A 561 -5.01 -24.09 -4.35
CA PRO A 561 -3.58 -23.95 -4.64
C PRO A 561 -3.08 -24.79 -5.83
N ALA A 562 -3.69 -25.93 -6.15
CA ALA A 562 -3.30 -26.75 -7.31
C ALA A 562 -3.66 -26.03 -8.62
N VAL A 563 -4.88 -25.49 -8.70
CA VAL A 563 -5.33 -24.68 -9.85
C VAL A 563 -4.43 -23.45 -10.01
N PHE A 564 -4.12 -22.77 -8.91
CA PHE A 564 -3.21 -21.62 -8.91
C PHE A 564 -1.82 -21.99 -9.46
N LEU A 565 -1.17 -23.01 -8.91
CA LEU A 565 0.20 -23.39 -9.31
C LEU A 565 0.28 -23.77 -10.79
N LYS A 566 -0.73 -24.47 -11.31
CA LYS A 566 -0.82 -24.79 -12.73
C LYS A 566 -0.82 -23.53 -13.60
N LEU A 567 -1.73 -22.58 -13.32
CA LEU A 567 -1.84 -21.33 -14.08
C LEU A 567 -0.58 -20.45 -13.94
N ALA A 568 -0.02 -20.38 -12.73
CA ALA A 568 1.14 -19.54 -12.46
C ALA A 568 2.41 -20.06 -13.18
N ARG A 569 2.60 -21.39 -13.22
CA ARG A 569 3.71 -22.02 -13.97
C ARG A 569 3.53 -21.86 -15.49
N GLU A 570 2.30 -22.03 -15.99
CA GLU A 570 1.98 -21.76 -17.40
C GLU A 570 2.32 -20.31 -17.77
N LEU A 571 1.94 -19.34 -16.93
CA LEU A 571 2.27 -17.93 -17.16
C LEU A 571 3.77 -17.69 -17.13
N ALA A 572 4.51 -18.28 -16.18
CA ALA A 572 5.96 -18.13 -16.09
C ALA A 572 6.68 -18.67 -17.34
N GLU A 573 6.22 -19.79 -17.90
CA GLU A 573 6.74 -20.31 -19.16
C GLU A 573 6.42 -19.38 -20.34
N GLN A 574 5.20 -18.84 -20.40
CA GLN A 574 4.78 -17.90 -21.45
C GLN A 574 5.54 -16.58 -21.40
N VAL A 575 5.81 -16.06 -20.20
CA VAL A 575 6.66 -14.87 -19.97
C VAL A 575 8.14 -15.18 -20.27
N GLY A 576 8.53 -16.45 -20.16
CA GLY A 576 9.87 -16.99 -20.46
C GLY A 576 10.24 -16.96 -21.95
N ARG A 577 9.26 -17.22 -22.82
CA ARG A 577 9.39 -17.25 -24.29
C ARG A 577 9.46 -15.83 -24.87
#